data_AF-A0AAV4LXY3-F1
#
_entry.id   AF-A0AAV4LXY3-F1
#
_cell.length_a   1.000
_cell.length_b   1.000
_cell.length_c   1.000
_cell.angle_alpha   90.00
_cell.angle_beta   90.00
_cell.angle_gamma   90.00
#
_symmetry.space_group_name_H-M   'P 1'
#
loop_
_entity.id
_entity.type
_entity.pdbx_description
1 polymer ?
#
loop_
_entity_poly.entity_id
_entity_poly.type
_entity_poly.pdbx_seq_one_letter_code
_entity_poly.pdbx_strand_id
1 'polypeptide(L)'
;MECLFSTCLPSVGSDEVRKGANSDTLCQSLGSSSGVPDDAYRREELKQLVGIFASRAQKFLPCTQIDLESNQFKKARYRLDPQLRTLTVECGKDVFTILLAKVRGRGSGHMPRQVKAVYGFEDLQLLDNYGPFLQEREIVRNLSQDERDRLAIIEYTSGDADTRLVMLEQELETSDPLITVLRILQMYAGTPA
;
A
#
# COMPACT_ATOMS: atom_id res chain seq x y z
N MET A 1 -35.24 9.06 5.72
CA MET A 1 -35.48 9.62 4.37
C MET A 1 -34.27 9.32 3.53
N GLU A 2 -34.49 8.43 2.57
CA GLU A 2 -33.84 8.30 1.26
C GLU A 2 -32.35 7.93 1.20
N CYS A 3 -32.15 6.61 1.02
CA CYS A 3 -30.96 5.99 0.47
C CYS A 3 -30.78 6.40 -1.00
N LEU A 4 -29.63 6.96 -1.36
CA LEU A 4 -29.23 7.21 -2.75
C LEU A 4 -27.90 6.53 -3.05
N PHE A 5 -27.92 5.20 -3.13
CA PHE A 5 -26.94 4.45 -3.89
C PHE A 5 -27.70 3.55 -4.86
N SER A 6 -28.11 4.16 -5.98
CA SER A 6 -28.61 3.44 -7.14
C SER A 6 -27.45 2.70 -7.79
N THR A 7 -27.47 1.39 -7.67
CA THR A 7 -26.55 0.43 -8.28
C THR A 7 -26.76 0.39 -9.79
N CYS A 8 -25.78 0.87 -10.55
CA CYS A 8 -25.70 0.60 -12.00
C CYS A 8 -25.06 -0.78 -12.20
N LEU A 9 -25.89 -1.81 -12.31
CA LEU A 9 -25.49 -3.11 -12.87
C LEU A 9 -25.54 -3.04 -14.40
N PRO A 10 -24.51 -3.48 -15.14
CA PRO A 10 -24.60 -3.63 -16.58
C PRO A 10 -25.49 -4.84 -16.93
N SER A 11 -26.54 -4.60 -17.72
CA SER A 11 -27.37 -5.66 -18.33
C SER A 11 -26.51 -6.48 -19.30
N VAL A 12 -26.27 -7.74 -18.97
CA VAL A 12 -25.84 -8.76 -19.92
C VAL A 12 -27.06 -9.14 -20.75
N GLY A 13 -27.05 -8.75 -22.02
CA GLY A 13 -28.04 -9.18 -23.00
C GLY A 13 -27.95 -10.68 -23.22
N SER A 14 -29.02 -11.39 -22.86
CA SER A 14 -29.23 -12.78 -23.24
C SER A 14 -29.81 -12.82 -24.65
N ASP A 15 -29.04 -13.32 -25.62
CA ASP A 15 -29.56 -13.77 -26.90
C ASP A 15 -28.98 -15.15 -27.21
N GLU A 16 -29.77 -16.19 -26.94
CA GLU A 16 -29.62 -17.51 -27.55
C GLU A 16 -30.89 -17.81 -28.36
N VAL A 17 -30.74 -18.12 -29.66
CA VAL A 17 -30.99 -19.46 -30.23
C VAL A 17 -31.09 -19.40 -31.78
N ARG A 18 -30.07 -19.99 -32.42
CA ARG A 18 -30.03 -20.91 -33.59
C ARG A 18 -30.65 -20.54 -34.95
N LYS A 19 -29.82 -20.60 -36.01
CA LYS A 19 -29.75 -21.70 -37.01
C LYS A 19 -28.79 -21.37 -38.17
N GLY A 20 -27.97 -22.34 -38.61
CA GLY A 20 -27.34 -22.33 -39.95
C GLY A 20 -25.98 -23.02 -40.00
N ALA A 21 -25.91 -24.14 -40.73
CA ALA A 21 -24.74 -25.00 -40.89
C ALA A 21 -23.81 -24.57 -42.05
N ASN A 22 -22.50 -24.81 -41.92
CA ASN A 22 -21.65 -25.65 -42.81
C ASN A 22 -20.15 -25.25 -42.84
N SER A 23 -19.32 -26.28 -42.64
CA SER A 23 -18.02 -26.64 -43.25
C SER A 23 -16.99 -25.60 -43.73
N ASP A 24 -15.76 -25.85 -43.26
CA ASP A 24 -14.48 -25.84 -43.98
C ASP A 24 -13.69 -24.53 -44.20
N THR A 25 -12.50 -24.57 -43.60
CA THR A 25 -11.21 -24.00 -44.06
C THR A 25 -11.06 -22.48 -44.05
N LEU A 26 -10.19 -21.97 -43.17
CA LEU A 26 -8.98 -21.19 -43.54
C LEU A 26 -8.28 -20.64 -42.28
N CYS A 27 -7.04 -21.04 -42.09
CA CYS A 27 -6.07 -20.28 -41.33
C CYS A 27 -5.83 -18.94 -42.04
N GLN A 28 -5.92 -17.80 -41.34
CA GLN A 28 -4.98 -16.67 -41.44
C GLN A 28 -5.38 -15.50 -40.52
N SER A 29 -4.49 -15.19 -39.59
CA SER A 29 -3.94 -13.86 -39.29
C SER A 29 -4.83 -12.68 -38.87
N LEU A 30 -4.36 -12.06 -37.78
CA LEU A 30 -4.40 -10.62 -37.43
C LEU A 30 -5.74 -10.05 -36.92
N GLY A 31 -5.72 -9.69 -35.63
CA GLY A 31 -6.78 -8.91 -35.00
C GLY A 31 -6.32 -8.30 -33.68
N SER A 32 -5.49 -7.26 -33.76
CA SER A 32 -5.13 -6.38 -32.66
C SER A 32 -6.36 -5.67 -32.09
N SER A 33 -6.76 -5.96 -30.86
CA SER A 33 -7.66 -5.13 -30.03
C SER A 33 -7.56 -5.65 -28.59
N SER A 34 -7.31 -4.92 -27.52
CA SER A 34 -7.59 -3.52 -27.20
C SER A 34 -6.87 -3.16 -25.88
N GLY A 35 -5.61 -2.74 -25.92
CA GLY A 35 -4.79 -2.49 -24.72
C GLY A 35 -4.95 -1.12 -24.05
N VAL A 36 -6.15 -0.51 -24.09
CA VAL A 36 -6.36 0.91 -23.67
C VAL A 36 -7.49 1.14 -22.65
N PRO A 37 -8.57 0.33 -22.57
CA PRO A 37 -9.62 0.56 -21.55
C PRO A 37 -9.17 0.24 -20.12
N ASP A 38 -8.29 -0.74 -19.97
CA ASP A 38 -7.92 -1.33 -18.67
C ASP A 38 -7.07 -0.37 -17.82
N ASP A 39 -6.08 0.29 -18.44
CA ASP A 39 -5.17 1.20 -17.72
C ASP A 39 -5.88 2.43 -17.15
N ALA A 40 -6.86 2.98 -17.89
CA ALA A 40 -7.62 4.14 -17.45
C ALA A 40 -8.52 3.79 -16.27
N TYR A 41 -9.19 2.65 -16.35
CA TYR A 41 -10.04 2.13 -15.28
C TYR A 41 -9.22 1.83 -14.01
N ARG A 42 -8.11 1.09 -14.16
CA ARG A 42 -7.21 0.76 -13.05
C ARG A 42 -6.61 2.00 -12.40
N ARG A 43 -6.24 3.01 -13.19
CA ARG A 43 -5.76 4.29 -12.65
C ARG A 43 -6.82 4.98 -11.80
N GLU A 44 -8.08 4.97 -12.24
CA GLU A 44 -9.17 5.59 -11.50
C GLU A 44 -9.49 4.82 -10.21
N GLU A 45 -9.49 3.49 -10.26
CA GLU A 45 -9.60 2.63 -9.08
C GLU A 45 -8.51 2.94 -8.04
N LEU A 46 -7.24 3.04 -8.47
CA LEU A 46 -6.14 3.40 -7.57
C LEU A 46 -6.28 4.80 -6.98
N LYS A 47 -6.77 5.78 -7.74
CA LYS A 47 -7.04 7.12 -7.22
C LYS A 47 -8.15 7.10 -6.17
N GLN A 48 -9.21 6.32 -6.40
CA GLN A 48 -10.29 6.16 -5.43
C GLN A 48 -9.78 5.49 -4.15
N LEU A 49 -8.98 4.43 -4.27
CA LEU A 49 -8.34 3.77 -3.14
C LEU A 49 -7.50 4.76 -2.31
N VAL A 50 -6.60 5.51 -2.98
CA VAL A 50 -5.78 6.54 -2.32
C VAL A 50 -6.65 7.60 -1.68
N GLY A 51 -7.69 8.09 -2.36
CA GLY A 51 -8.59 9.13 -1.84
C GLY A 51 -9.35 8.67 -0.58
N ILE A 52 -9.95 7.48 -0.63
CA ILE A 52 -10.69 6.89 0.49
C ILE A 52 -9.75 6.66 1.67
N PHE A 53 -8.63 5.97 1.44
CA PHE A 53 -7.67 5.67 2.50
C PHE A 53 -7.08 6.94 3.10
N ALA A 54 -6.63 7.89 2.27
CA ALA A 54 -6.08 9.16 2.73
C ALA A 54 -7.07 9.94 3.61
N SER A 55 -8.34 10.00 3.21
CA SER A 55 -9.37 10.71 3.97
C SER A 55 -9.58 10.11 5.37
N ARG A 56 -9.48 8.78 5.50
CA ARG A 56 -9.52 8.07 6.79
C ARG A 56 -8.23 8.31 7.57
N ALA A 57 -7.09 8.15 6.92
CA ALA A 57 -5.76 8.27 7.52
C ALA A 57 -5.44 9.70 8.01
N GLN A 58 -6.18 10.72 7.59
CA GLN A 58 -6.04 12.07 8.17
C GLN A 58 -6.52 12.18 9.62
N LYS A 59 -7.35 11.25 10.12
CA LYS A 59 -7.98 11.30 11.46
C LYS A 59 -7.29 10.47 12.54
N PHE A 60 -6.02 10.13 12.34
CA PHE A 60 -5.29 9.15 13.14
C PHE A 60 -5.96 7.77 13.19
N LEU A 61 -5.34 6.80 12.54
CA LEU A 61 -5.77 5.41 12.59
C LEU A 61 -4.96 4.65 13.66
N PRO A 62 -5.61 3.81 14.47
CA PRO A 62 -4.93 3.01 15.48
C PRO A 62 -4.02 1.97 14.82
N CYS A 63 -2.87 1.70 15.42
CA CYS A 63 -1.98 0.63 15.03
C CYS A 63 -1.16 0.14 16.23
N THR A 64 -0.34 -0.89 16.02
CA THR A 64 0.65 -1.33 17.01
C THR A 64 2.03 -1.21 16.43
N GLN A 65 2.93 -0.48 17.08
CA GLN A 65 4.34 -0.47 16.73
C GLN A 65 5.04 -1.67 17.36
N ILE A 66 5.85 -2.38 16.58
CA ILE A 66 6.76 -3.40 17.10
C ILE A 66 8.11 -2.72 17.35
N ASP A 67 8.47 -2.59 18.62
CA ASP A 67 9.79 -2.12 19.02
C ASP A 67 10.76 -3.30 19.04
N LEU A 68 11.68 -3.31 18.07
CA LEU A 68 12.67 -4.38 17.89
C LEU A 68 13.81 -4.32 18.91
N GLU A 69 14.03 -3.19 19.58
CA GLU A 69 15.07 -3.04 20.60
C GLU A 69 14.60 -3.57 21.94
N SER A 70 13.38 -3.17 22.34
CA SER A 70 12.78 -3.63 23.60
C SER A 70 11.99 -4.94 23.47
N ASN A 71 11.81 -5.45 22.25
CA ASN A 71 11.04 -6.66 21.94
C ASN A 71 9.59 -6.57 22.44
N GLN A 72 8.94 -5.42 22.23
CA GLN A 72 7.60 -5.12 22.75
C GLN A 72 6.64 -4.59 21.68
N PHE A 73 5.36 -4.90 21.88
CA PHE A 73 4.25 -4.29 21.17
C PHE A 73 3.84 -3.00 21.88
N LYS A 74 3.92 -1.88 21.18
CA LYS A 74 3.53 -0.56 21.71
C LYS A 74 2.30 -0.05 20.98
N LYS A 75 1.29 0.36 21.75
CA LYS A 75 0.09 1.00 21.18
C LYS A 75 0.51 2.29 20.48
N ALA A 76 0.13 2.41 19.22
CA ALA A 76 0.47 3.53 18.38
C ALA A 76 -0.75 4.00 17.58
N ARG A 77 -0.58 5.11 16.88
CA ARG A 77 -1.50 5.58 15.86
C ARG A 77 -0.73 6.31 14.78
N TYR A 78 -1.23 6.28 13.56
CA TYR A 78 -0.57 6.96 12.45
C TYR A 78 -1.55 7.86 11.71
N ARG A 79 -1.02 8.85 11.00
CA ARG A 79 -1.78 9.66 10.06
C ARG A 79 -0.99 10.04 8.83
N LEU A 80 -1.71 10.25 7.73
CA LEU A 80 -1.18 10.95 6.56
C LEU A 80 -1.52 12.43 6.68
N ASP A 81 -0.60 13.30 6.28
CA ASP A 81 -0.91 14.73 6.17
C ASP A 81 -1.83 15.01 4.97
N PRO A 82 -2.56 16.14 4.95
CA PRO A 82 -3.48 16.47 3.87
C PRO A 82 -2.83 16.55 2.48
N GLN A 83 -1.51 16.79 2.40
CA GLN A 83 -0.79 16.84 1.13
C GLN A 83 -0.21 15.48 0.72
N LEU A 84 -0.42 14.42 1.53
CA LEU A 84 0.07 13.06 1.30
C LEU A 84 1.59 12.96 1.12
N ARG A 85 2.32 13.85 1.79
CA ARG A 85 3.79 13.95 1.72
C ARG A 85 4.47 13.24 2.87
N THR A 86 3.77 13.05 3.98
CA THR A 86 4.31 12.63 5.25
C THR A 86 3.38 11.63 5.94
N LEU A 87 4.00 10.63 6.54
CA LEU A 87 3.39 9.72 7.48
C LEU A 87 3.88 10.09 8.88
N THR A 88 2.96 10.46 9.76
CA THR A 88 3.26 10.68 11.19
C THR A 88 2.81 9.46 11.97
N VAL A 89 3.68 8.92 12.83
CA VAL A 89 3.37 7.84 13.76
C VAL A 89 3.62 8.31 15.18
N GLU A 90 2.63 8.14 16.03
CA GLU A 90 2.68 8.50 17.45
C GLU A 90 2.64 7.24 18.30
N CYS A 91 3.64 7.09 19.17
CA CYS A 91 3.78 5.99 20.11
C CYS A 91 4.00 6.57 21.52
N GLY A 92 2.92 6.71 22.28
CA GLY A 92 2.98 7.35 23.60
C GLY A 92 3.38 8.82 23.51
N LYS A 93 4.58 9.16 23.99
CA LYS A 93 5.13 10.53 23.92
C LYS A 93 6.01 10.75 22.69
N ASP A 94 6.41 9.67 22.01
CA ASP A 94 7.29 9.73 20.87
C ASP A 94 6.49 9.96 19.59
N VAL A 95 6.91 10.95 18.80
CA VAL A 95 6.30 11.29 17.52
C VAL A 95 7.35 11.25 16.44
N PHE A 96 7.06 10.49 15.39
CA PHE A 96 7.95 10.29 14.25
C PHE A 96 7.26 10.70 12.98
N THR A 97 7.91 11.53 12.16
CA THR A 97 7.40 11.93 10.85
C THR A 97 8.34 11.42 9.77
N ILE A 98 7.81 10.66 8.82
CA ILE A 98 8.52 10.09 7.68
C ILE A 98 8.01 10.76 6.42
N LEU A 99 8.90 11.33 5.63
CA LEU A 99 8.59 11.81 4.29
C LEU A 99 8.38 10.61 3.37
N LEU A 100 7.20 10.56 2.76
CA LEU A 100 6.87 9.62 1.70
C LEU A 100 7.51 10.04 0.38
N ALA A 101 7.87 11.33 0.27
CA ALA A 101 8.38 11.90 -0.96
C ALA A 101 9.89 12.10 -1.02
N LYS A 102 10.46 11.87 -2.22
CA LYS A 102 11.84 12.23 -2.51
C LYS A 102 11.99 13.74 -2.61
N VAL A 103 12.47 14.37 -1.54
CA VAL A 103 12.83 15.79 -1.57
C VAL A 103 14.19 15.90 -2.26
N ARG A 104 14.23 16.54 -3.45
CA ARG A 104 15.48 16.91 -4.11
C ARG A 104 16.08 18.11 -3.37
N GLY A 105 16.78 17.87 -2.26
CA GLY A 105 17.42 18.92 -1.45
C GLY A 105 18.94 18.95 -1.62
N ARG A 106 19.47 19.96 -2.32
CA ARG A 106 20.83 20.47 -2.10
C ARG A 106 20.77 21.41 -0.90
N GLY A 107 21.15 20.97 0.29
CA GLY A 107 21.15 21.86 1.45
C GLY A 107 21.51 21.16 2.76
N SER A 108 22.59 21.63 3.37
CA SER A 108 23.16 21.18 4.64
C SER A 108 22.24 21.49 5.83
N GLY A 109 22.06 20.51 6.73
CA GLY A 109 21.64 20.79 8.11
C GLY A 109 20.93 19.64 8.82
N HIS A 110 19.94 19.02 8.19
CA HIS A 110 19.24 17.86 8.77
C HIS A 110 18.54 17.10 7.65
N MET A 111 19.01 15.89 7.32
CA MET A 111 18.30 15.05 6.35
C MET A 111 16.99 14.59 7.00
N PRO A 112 15.83 14.91 6.41
CA PRO A 112 14.55 14.44 6.92
C PRO A 112 14.42 12.94 6.73
N ARG A 113 13.58 12.30 7.57
CA ARG A 113 13.34 10.86 7.44
C ARG A 113 12.68 10.58 6.11
N GLN A 114 13.26 9.76 5.25
CA GLN A 114 12.76 9.58 3.89
C GLN A 114 12.55 8.10 3.58
N VAL A 115 11.34 7.75 3.13
CA VAL A 115 10.99 6.36 2.81
C VAL A 115 11.83 5.81 1.65
N LYS A 116 12.35 4.61 1.84
CA LYS A 116 13.11 3.82 0.86
C LYS A 116 12.28 2.69 0.28
N ALA A 117 11.49 2.03 1.11
CA ALA A 117 10.64 0.93 0.69
C ALA A 117 9.53 0.66 1.72
N VAL A 118 8.48 0.00 1.26
CA VAL A 118 7.36 -0.44 2.08
C VAL A 118 7.06 -1.89 1.74
N TYR A 119 6.97 -2.75 2.75
CA TYR A 119 6.77 -4.19 2.62
C TYR A 119 5.66 -4.68 3.54
N GLY A 120 4.85 -5.61 3.06
CA GLY A 120 4.07 -6.55 3.86
C GLY A 120 4.88 -7.81 4.18
N PHE A 121 4.32 -8.72 4.99
CA PHE A 121 5.02 -9.94 5.37
C PHE A 121 5.35 -10.85 4.16
N GLU A 122 4.42 -11.00 3.22
CA GLU A 122 4.61 -11.84 2.02
C GLU A 122 5.78 -11.35 1.17
N ASP A 123 5.97 -10.03 1.05
CA ASP A 123 7.10 -9.46 0.32
C ASP A 123 8.44 -9.90 0.92
N LEU A 124 8.53 -9.95 2.26
CA LEU A 124 9.77 -10.32 2.96
C LEU A 124 10.15 -11.78 2.73
N GLN A 125 9.16 -12.66 2.52
CA GLN A 125 9.41 -14.07 2.23
C GLN A 125 10.03 -14.29 0.85
N LEU A 126 9.82 -13.35 -0.07
CA LEU A 126 10.38 -13.38 -1.42
C LEU A 126 11.76 -12.72 -1.50
N LEU A 127 12.21 -12.06 -0.43
CA LEU A 127 13.46 -11.29 -0.40
C LEU A 127 14.53 -12.03 0.41
N ASP A 128 15.57 -12.53 -0.28
CA ASP A 128 16.66 -13.33 0.31
C ASP A 128 17.37 -12.64 1.49
N ASN A 129 17.43 -11.31 1.47
CA ASN A 129 18.11 -10.51 2.49
C ASN A 129 17.29 -10.33 3.79
N TYR A 130 16.01 -10.70 3.83
CA TYR A 130 15.18 -10.59 5.04
C TYR A 130 15.09 -11.87 5.85
N GLY A 131 15.65 -12.99 5.38
CA GLY A 131 15.73 -14.24 6.14
C GLY A 131 16.23 -14.06 7.58
N PRO A 132 17.38 -13.39 7.82
CA PRO A 132 17.86 -13.10 9.17
C PRO A 132 16.88 -12.27 9.99
N PHE A 133 16.26 -11.25 9.40
CA PHE A 133 15.27 -10.42 10.12
C PHE A 133 14.06 -11.23 10.59
N LEU A 134 13.56 -12.15 9.74
CA LEU A 134 12.43 -13.01 10.06
C LEU A 134 12.78 -14.10 11.10
N GLN A 135 14.03 -14.55 11.14
CA GLN A 135 14.47 -15.67 11.99
C GLN A 135 15.08 -15.24 13.34
N GLU A 136 15.86 -14.16 13.35
CA GLU A 136 16.64 -13.72 14.52
C GLU A 136 15.82 -12.83 15.47
N ARG A 137 14.79 -12.14 14.97
CA ARG A 137 13.92 -11.29 15.80
C ARG A 137 12.78 -12.13 16.37
N GLU A 138 12.92 -12.50 17.65
CA GLU A 138 11.95 -13.37 18.34
C GLU A 138 10.51 -12.87 18.22
N ILE A 139 10.25 -11.58 18.45
CA ILE A 139 8.90 -11.00 18.32
C ILE A 139 8.33 -11.16 16.91
N VAL A 140 9.15 -11.04 15.86
CA VAL A 140 8.72 -11.15 14.46
C VAL A 140 8.47 -12.62 14.10
N ARG A 141 9.37 -13.52 14.53
CA ARG A 141 9.23 -14.97 14.32
C ARG A 141 7.96 -15.51 14.96
N ASN A 142 7.61 -15.00 16.14
CA ASN A 142 6.49 -15.46 16.95
C ASN A 142 5.15 -14.79 16.58
N LEU A 143 5.10 -13.91 15.57
CA LEU A 143 3.83 -13.37 15.07
C LEU A 143 2.92 -14.51 14.60
N SER A 144 1.67 -14.46 15.02
CA SER A 144 0.59 -15.29 14.48
C SER A 144 0.31 -14.95 13.02
N GLN A 145 -0.45 -15.80 12.31
CA GLN A 145 -0.80 -15.53 10.91
C GLN A 145 -1.56 -14.21 10.75
N ASP A 146 -2.54 -13.95 11.61
CA ASP A 146 -3.31 -12.70 11.61
C ASP A 146 -2.43 -11.46 11.82
N GLU A 147 -1.40 -11.55 12.69
CA GLU A 147 -0.46 -10.44 12.86
C GLU A 147 0.48 -10.29 11.67
N ARG A 148 0.86 -11.39 11.00
CA ARG A 148 1.67 -11.34 9.78
C ARG A 148 0.90 -10.69 8.63
N ASP A 149 -0.37 -11.02 8.48
CA ASP A 149 -1.23 -10.44 7.43
C ASP A 149 -1.48 -8.94 7.67
N ARG A 150 -1.35 -8.47 8.93
CA ARG A 150 -1.44 -7.06 9.31
C ARG A 150 -0.09 -6.32 9.36
N LEU A 151 1.02 -7.00 9.07
CA LEU A 151 2.36 -6.45 9.22
C LEU A 151 2.71 -5.50 8.08
N ALA A 152 3.13 -4.28 8.42
CA ALA A 152 3.76 -3.34 7.51
C ALA A 152 5.16 -2.95 8.02
N ILE A 153 6.14 -3.01 7.13
CA ILE A 153 7.51 -2.55 7.35
C ILE A 153 7.80 -1.38 6.42
N ILE A 154 8.19 -0.25 7.01
CA ILE A 154 8.54 0.97 6.29
C ILE A 154 10.01 1.24 6.55
N GLU A 155 10.83 1.08 5.52
CA GLU A 155 12.25 1.43 5.59
C GLU A 155 12.43 2.90 5.23
N TYR A 156 13.25 3.60 6.00
CA TYR A 156 13.52 5.01 5.78
C TYR A 156 14.95 5.37 6.18
N THR A 157 15.53 6.36 5.51
CA THR A 157 16.80 6.97 5.93
C THR A 157 16.52 7.93 7.07
N SER A 158 17.33 7.94 8.12
CA SER A 158 17.30 8.94 9.20
C SER A 158 18.72 9.47 9.40
N GLY A 159 19.02 10.64 8.84
CA GLY A 159 20.41 11.06 8.69
C GLY A 159 21.13 10.14 7.70
N ASP A 160 22.27 9.59 8.10
CA ASP A 160 23.07 8.66 7.28
C ASP A 160 22.76 7.18 7.56
N ALA A 161 21.83 6.88 8.47
CA ALA A 161 21.47 5.52 8.85
C ALA A 161 20.16 5.07 8.20
N ASP A 162 20.16 3.84 7.68
CA ASP A 162 18.92 3.15 7.32
C ASP A 162 18.23 2.65 8.59
N THR A 163 16.97 3.03 8.75
CA THR A 163 16.10 2.64 9.86
C THR A 163 14.83 2.00 9.32
N ARG A 164 14.13 1.24 10.17
CA ARG A 164 12.83 0.66 9.84
C ARG A 164 11.80 0.99 10.91
N LEU A 165 10.58 1.24 10.47
CA LEU A 165 9.40 1.23 11.29
C LEU A 165 8.68 -0.09 11.02
N VAL A 166 8.41 -0.85 12.08
CA VAL A 166 7.64 -2.09 12.00
C VAL A 166 6.33 -1.86 12.74
N MET A 167 5.21 -2.07 12.08
CA MET A 167 3.90 -1.84 12.66
C MET A 167 2.88 -2.87 12.19
N LEU A 168 1.88 -3.11 13.02
CA LEU A 168 0.69 -3.91 12.72
C LEU A 168 -0.50 -2.98 12.56
N GLU A 169 -1.21 -3.13 11.45
CA GLU A 169 -2.51 -2.52 11.27
C GLU A 169 -3.51 -3.03 12.30
N GLN A 170 -4.49 -2.20 12.67
CA GLN A 170 -5.50 -2.61 13.63
C GLN A 170 -6.53 -3.54 13.00
N GLU A 171 -6.89 -3.29 11.73
CA GLU A 171 -7.88 -4.04 10.98
C GLU A 171 -7.19 -4.77 9.81
N LEU A 172 -7.54 -6.04 9.61
CA LEU A 172 -7.00 -6.83 8.49
C LEU A 172 -7.34 -6.18 7.14
N GLU A 173 -8.56 -5.68 7.01
CA GLU A 173 -9.08 -5.01 5.81
C GLU A 173 -8.32 -3.73 5.44
N THR A 174 -7.57 -3.13 6.37
CA THR A 174 -6.81 -1.89 6.14
C THR A 174 -5.32 -2.12 5.92
N SER A 175 -4.84 -3.36 6.11
CA SER A 175 -3.44 -3.76 5.90
C SER A 175 -2.96 -3.54 4.46
N ASP A 176 -3.60 -4.21 3.50
CA ASP A 176 -3.26 -4.09 2.08
C ASP A 176 -3.46 -2.66 1.55
N PRO A 177 -4.56 -1.94 1.88
CA PRO A 177 -4.69 -0.53 1.55
C PRO A 177 -3.55 0.34 2.07
N LEU A 178 -3.08 0.15 3.31
CA LEU A 178 -1.95 0.91 3.85
C LEU A 178 -0.71 0.71 2.99
N ILE A 179 -0.29 -0.54 2.79
CA ILE A 179 0.93 -0.88 2.05
C ILE A 179 0.83 -0.35 0.62
N THR A 180 -0.29 -0.59 -0.04
CA THR A 180 -0.54 -0.15 -1.42
C THR A 180 -0.50 1.36 -1.55
N VAL A 181 -1.18 2.09 -0.68
CA VAL A 181 -1.22 3.55 -0.74
C VAL A 181 0.15 4.15 -0.45
N LEU A 182 0.88 3.65 0.55
CA LEU A 182 2.24 4.15 0.83
C LEU A 182 3.19 3.92 -0.34
N ARG A 183 3.10 2.77 -1.02
CA ARG A 183 3.87 2.48 -2.25
C ARG A 183 3.51 3.43 -3.39
N ILE A 184 2.22 3.68 -3.61
CA ILE A 184 1.76 4.64 -4.62
C ILE A 184 2.31 6.03 -4.30
N LEU A 185 2.12 6.51 -3.07
CA LEU A 185 2.61 7.82 -2.66
C LEU A 185 4.12 7.94 -2.82
N GLN A 186 4.88 6.88 -2.50
CA GLN A 186 6.32 6.83 -2.71
C GLN A 186 6.70 6.93 -4.20
N MET A 187 5.96 6.25 -5.10
CA MET A 187 6.22 6.30 -6.55
C MET A 187 5.93 7.69 -7.14
N TYR A 188 4.80 8.30 -6.78
CA TYR A 188 4.34 9.56 -7.39
C TYR A 188 4.97 10.81 -6.77
N ALA A 189 5.55 10.68 -5.58
CA ALA A 189 6.28 11.74 -4.92
C ALA A 189 7.49 12.32 -5.67
N GLY A 190 8.00 11.63 -6.69
CA GLY A 190 9.14 12.07 -7.50
C GLY A 190 8.76 12.79 -8.78
N THR A 191 7.47 12.85 -9.12
CA THR A 191 6.97 13.38 -10.39
C THR A 191 6.50 14.82 -10.16
N PRO A 192 7.15 15.85 -10.72
CA PRO A 192 6.58 17.18 -10.71
C PRO A 192 5.25 17.16 -11.48
N ALA A 193 4.23 17.79 -10.90
CA ALA A 193 2.95 18.04 -11.56
C ALA A 193 3.12 18.92 -12.80
#